data_AF-A0A377ZCP7-F1
#
_entry.id   AF-A0A377ZCP7-F1
#
_cell.length_a   1.000
_cell.length_b   1.000
_cell.length_c   1.000
_cell.angle_alpha   90.00
_cell.angle_beta   90.00
_cell.angle_gamma   90.00
#
_symmetry.space_group_name_H-M   'P 1'
#
loop_
_entity.id
_entity.type
_entity.pdbx_description
1 polymer ?
#
loop_
_entity_poly.entity_id
_entity_poly.type
_entity_poly.pdbx_seq_one_letter_code
_entity_poly.pdbx_strand_id
1 'polypeptide(L)'
;MAASRRSNLNCFHFLMAFNARQAFFGSTPERLWRRRGALLRTEALAGTVANHQEDAKAQQLADWLMKDDKNQRENMLVVEDICQRLQSEASTLDVLPPQVVRLRKVQHLRRCIWTELAAPDDKPLSAAAAAHRRGGRPAAPGGAGVHSAS
;
A
#
# COMPACT_ATOMS: atom_id res chain seq x y z
N MET A 1 -13.12 -10.25 -15.60
CA MET A 1 -13.17 -9.33 -14.44
C MET A 1 -14.02 -9.82 -13.27
N ALA A 2 -15.23 -10.36 -13.48
CA ALA A 2 -16.14 -10.74 -12.39
C ALA A 2 -15.53 -11.69 -11.33
N ALA A 3 -14.78 -12.72 -11.76
CA ALA A 3 -14.11 -13.65 -10.84
C ALA A 3 -13.08 -12.93 -9.93
N SER A 4 -12.31 -11.98 -10.48
CA SER A 4 -11.30 -11.25 -9.71
C SER A 4 -11.92 -10.35 -8.63
N ARG A 5 -13.05 -9.70 -8.93
CA ARG A 5 -13.80 -8.88 -7.96
C ARG A 5 -14.32 -9.68 -6.77
N ARG A 6 -14.69 -10.95 -7.00
CA ARG A 6 -15.15 -11.85 -5.93
C ARG A 6 -14.02 -12.30 -5.00
N SER A 7 -12.79 -12.37 -5.50
CA SER A 7 -11.65 -12.91 -4.74
C SER A 7 -10.69 -11.85 -4.19
N ASN A 8 -10.59 -10.69 -4.83
CA ASN A 8 -9.67 -9.62 -4.45
C ASN A 8 -10.45 -8.45 -3.85
N LEU A 9 -11.04 -8.69 -2.68
CA LEU A 9 -11.69 -7.66 -1.88
C LEU A 9 -10.65 -6.60 -1.46
N ASN A 10 -11.11 -5.36 -1.26
CA ASN A 10 -10.27 -4.21 -0.94
C ASN A 10 -9.23 -3.83 -2.02
N CYS A 11 -9.44 -4.25 -3.26
CA CYS A 11 -8.64 -3.81 -4.40
C CYS A 11 -9.40 -2.84 -5.31
N PHE A 12 -8.67 -1.94 -5.95
CA PHE A 12 -9.10 -1.21 -7.12
C PHE A 12 -9.04 -2.13 -8.34
N HIS A 13 -10.18 -2.35 -8.98
CA HIS A 13 -10.28 -3.15 -10.20
C HIS A 13 -10.34 -2.24 -11.42
N PHE A 14 -9.45 -2.46 -12.37
CA PHE A 14 -9.43 -1.71 -13.62
C PHE A 14 -9.39 -2.66 -14.82
N LEU A 15 -9.90 -2.17 -15.93
CA LEU A 15 -9.78 -2.78 -17.25
C LEU A 15 -9.69 -1.67 -18.29
N MET A 16 -8.69 -1.77 -19.14
CA MET A 16 -8.45 -0.92 -20.28
C MET A 16 -8.39 -1.84 -21.50
N ALA A 17 -9.42 -1.82 -22.33
CA ALA A 17 -9.44 -2.58 -23.57
C ALA A 17 -8.87 -1.71 -24.70
N PHE A 18 -7.83 -2.20 -25.38
CA PHE A 18 -7.26 -1.56 -26.56
C PHE A 18 -8.01 -1.97 -27.82
N ASN A 19 -8.50 -3.21 -27.86
CA ASN A 19 -9.39 -3.75 -28.89
C ASN A 19 -10.08 -5.02 -28.35
N ALA A 20 -10.83 -5.72 -29.21
CA ALA A 20 -11.58 -6.92 -28.83
C ALA A 20 -10.73 -8.09 -28.29
N ARG A 21 -9.42 -8.12 -28.57
CA ARG A 21 -8.50 -9.22 -28.18
C ARG A 21 -7.42 -8.79 -27.20
N GLN A 22 -7.21 -7.48 -27.00
CA GLN A 22 -6.15 -6.95 -26.17
C GLN A 22 -6.72 -6.02 -25.11
N ALA A 23 -6.45 -6.35 -23.85
CA ALA A 23 -6.80 -5.52 -22.71
C ALA A 23 -5.75 -5.62 -21.60
N PHE A 24 -5.53 -4.52 -20.90
CA PHE A 24 -4.77 -4.46 -19.66
C PHE A 24 -5.76 -4.37 -18.50
N PHE A 25 -5.67 -5.28 -17.53
CA PHE A 25 -6.58 -5.33 -16.40
C PHE A 25 -5.86 -5.84 -15.15
N GLY A 26 -6.39 -5.50 -13.98
CA GLY A 26 -5.75 -5.86 -12.73
C GLY A 26 -6.61 -5.55 -11.51
N SER A 27 -6.08 -5.91 -10.35
CA SER A 27 -6.68 -5.64 -9.04
C SER A 27 -5.56 -5.24 -8.09
N THR A 28 -5.38 -3.95 -7.88
CA THR A 28 -4.33 -3.41 -7.01
C THR A 28 -4.93 -2.97 -5.67
N PRO A 29 -4.33 -3.32 -4.53
CA PRO A 29 -4.73 -2.75 -3.24
C PRO A 29 -4.24 -1.32 -3.05
N GLU A 30 -3.26 -0.88 -3.86
CA GLU A 30 -2.53 0.37 -3.66
C GLU A 30 -3.13 1.51 -4.49
N ARG A 31 -3.45 2.60 -3.80
CA ARG A 31 -3.81 3.88 -4.41
C ARG A 31 -2.56 4.72 -4.59
N LEU A 32 -2.20 5.02 -5.83
CA LEU A 32 -1.16 6.03 -6.12
C LEU A 32 -1.57 7.41 -5.59
N TRP A 33 -2.75 7.89 -5.97
CA TRP A 33 -3.34 9.10 -5.40
C TRP A 33 -4.83 9.21 -5.74
N ARG A 34 -5.51 10.11 -5.06
CA ARG A 34 -6.88 10.56 -5.35
C ARG A 34 -6.97 12.05 -5.07
N ARG A 35 -7.43 12.82 -6.06
CA ARG A 35 -7.65 14.26 -5.95
C ARG A 35 -9.14 14.60 -5.97
N ARG A 36 -9.56 15.55 -5.13
CA ARG A 36 -10.88 16.20 -5.15
C ARG A 36 -10.68 17.70 -4.89
N GLY A 37 -10.73 18.51 -5.94
CA GLY A 37 -10.31 19.91 -5.86
C GLY A 37 -8.81 20.00 -5.54
N ALA A 38 -8.45 20.76 -4.51
CA ALA A 38 -7.08 20.83 -3.99
C ALA A 38 -6.73 19.67 -3.05
N LEU A 39 -7.71 18.91 -2.55
CA LEU A 39 -7.46 17.81 -1.62
C LEU A 39 -6.87 16.61 -2.35
N LEU A 40 -5.63 16.26 -2.02
CA LEU A 40 -4.91 15.10 -2.54
C LEU A 40 -4.72 14.07 -1.41
N ARG A 41 -4.96 12.80 -1.74
CA ARG A 41 -4.81 11.68 -0.82
C ARG A 41 -3.98 10.59 -1.49
N THR A 42 -2.90 10.17 -0.84
CA THR A 42 -2.06 9.03 -1.25
C THR A 42 -1.83 8.12 -0.04
N GLU A 43 -1.09 7.04 -0.21
CA GLU A 43 -0.82 6.08 0.86
C GLU A 43 0.52 5.38 0.66
N ALA A 44 1.26 5.17 1.75
CA ALA A 44 2.41 4.26 1.74
C ALA A 44 1.91 2.85 2.10
N LEU A 45 1.80 1.98 1.09
CA LEU A 45 1.43 0.57 1.26
C LEU A 45 2.68 -0.32 1.15
N ALA A 46 3.40 -0.46 2.26
CA ALA A 46 4.67 -1.18 2.32
C ALA A 46 4.83 -1.88 3.67
N GLY A 47 5.51 -3.02 3.68
CA GLY A 47 5.48 -3.97 4.79
C GLY A 47 4.41 -5.04 4.55
N THR A 48 4.78 -6.30 4.68
CA THR A 48 3.96 -7.44 4.23
C THR A 48 4.09 -8.61 5.18
N VAL A 49 2.95 -9.23 5.51
CA VAL A 49 2.89 -10.53 6.18
C VAL A 49 1.87 -11.43 5.48
N ALA A 50 1.96 -12.74 5.66
CA ALA A 50 0.96 -13.67 5.15
C ALA A 50 -0.42 -13.41 5.78
N ASN A 51 -1.49 -13.67 5.03
CA ASN A 51 -2.83 -13.78 5.58
C ASN A 51 -3.13 -15.24 5.98
N HIS A 52 -4.14 -15.43 6.84
CA HIS A 52 -4.61 -16.74 7.25
C HIS A 52 -6.14 -16.86 7.09
N GLN A 53 -6.65 -18.09 6.91
CA GLN A 53 -8.08 -18.36 6.80
C GLN A 53 -8.80 -18.17 8.15
N GLU A 54 -8.21 -18.70 9.23
CA GLU A 54 -8.65 -18.43 10.60
C GLU A 54 -8.36 -16.98 11.01
N ASP A 55 -9.41 -16.26 11.43
CA ASP A 55 -9.33 -14.83 11.75
C ASP A 55 -8.44 -14.52 12.96
N ALA A 56 -8.44 -15.37 13.98
CA ALA A 56 -7.58 -15.19 15.15
C ALA A 56 -6.08 -15.22 14.78
N LYS A 57 -5.68 -16.17 13.93
CA LYS A 57 -4.29 -16.27 13.43
C LYS A 57 -3.94 -15.10 12.51
N ALA A 58 -4.88 -14.69 11.66
CA ALA A 58 -4.67 -13.50 10.81
C ALA A 58 -4.49 -12.24 11.66
N GLN A 59 -5.25 -12.07 12.74
CA GLN A 59 -5.13 -10.95 13.67
C GLN A 59 -3.79 -10.97 14.41
N GLN A 60 -3.32 -12.14 14.88
CA GLN A 60 -2.00 -12.26 15.50
C GLN A 60 -0.87 -11.82 14.55
N LEU A 61 -0.94 -12.21 13.28
CA LEU A 61 0.02 -11.78 12.25
C LEU A 61 -0.09 -10.28 11.96
N ALA A 62 -1.29 -9.72 11.99
CA ALA A 62 -1.52 -8.28 11.83
C ALA A 62 -0.92 -7.48 13.00
N ASP A 63 -1.14 -7.95 14.23
CA ASP A 63 -0.59 -7.33 15.44
C ASP A 63 0.93 -7.41 15.47
N TRP A 64 1.50 -8.53 15.00
CA TRP A 64 2.95 -8.66 14.80
C TRP A 64 3.45 -7.65 13.77
N LEU A 65 2.81 -7.56 12.59
CA LEU A 65 3.20 -6.62 11.54
C LEU A 65 3.16 -5.17 12.02
N MET A 66 2.18 -4.81 12.87
CA MET A 66 2.06 -3.48 13.47
C MET A 66 3.18 -3.16 14.48
N LYS A 67 3.78 -4.18 15.11
CA LYS A 67 4.82 -4.01 16.13
C LYS A 67 6.24 -4.28 15.61
N ASP A 68 6.37 -4.81 14.40
CA ASP A 68 7.67 -5.14 13.82
C ASP A 68 8.42 -3.87 13.37
N ASP A 69 9.50 -3.55 14.07
CA ASP A 69 10.31 -2.34 13.84
C ASP A 69 10.84 -2.23 12.42
N LYS A 70 11.19 -3.36 11.79
CA LYS A 70 11.70 -3.38 10.42
C LYS A 70 10.61 -2.95 9.44
N ASN A 71 9.44 -3.59 9.48
CA ASN A 71 8.32 -3.24 8.60
C ASN A 71 7.86 -1.79 8.84
N GLN A 72 7.86 -1.33 10.10
CA GLN A 72 7.56 0.06 10.43
C GLN A 72 8.56 1.04 9.80
N ARG A 73 9.86 0.75 9.90
CA ARG A 73 10.92 1.58 9.31
C ARG A 73 10.86 1.58 7.78
N GLU A 74 10.68 0.42 7.15
CA GLU A 74 10.55 0.32 5.69
C GLU A 74 9.31 1.09 5.19
N ASN A 75 8.19 1.03 5.90
CA ASN A 75 7.00 1.81 5.58
C ASN A 75 7.26 3.32 5.71
N MET A 76 7.97 3.75 6.76
CA MET A 76 8.32 5.16 6.95
C MET A 76 9.25 5.70 5.86
N LEU A 77 10.18 4.91 5.32
CA LEU A 77 10.99 5.33 4.17
C LEU A 77 10.14 5.64 2.93
N VAL A 78 9.05 4.89 2.72
CA VAL A 78 8.09 5.16 1.64
C VAL A 78 7.30 6.43 1.93
N VAL A 79 6.87 6.64 3.17
CA VAL A 79 6.21 7.89 3.60
C VAL A 79 7.11 9.09 3.35
N GLU A 80 8.39 9.00 3.75
CA GLU A 80 9.37 10.07 3.60
C GLU A 80 9.60 10.40 2.11
N ASP A 81 9.78 9.41 1.22
CA ASP A 81 9.93 9.66 -0.22
C ASP A 81 8.68 10.32 -0.82
N ILE A 82 7.49 9.90 -0.42
CA ILE A 82 6.23 10.52 -0.86
C ILE A 82 6.14 11.97 -0.38
N CYS A 83 6.36 12.21 0.92
CA CYS A 83 6.27 13.55 1.51
C CYS A 83 7.30 14.51 0.90
N GLN A 84 8.54 14.06 0.73
CA GLN A 84 9.62 14.86 0.13
C GLN A 84 9.24 15.33 -1.29
N ARG A 85 8.60 14.47 -2.08
CA ARG A 85 8.18 14.79 -3.45
C ARG A 85 6.96 15.69 -3.53
N LEU A 86 6.12 15.67 -2.50
CA LEU A 86 4.93 16.51 -2.42
C LEU A 86 5.21 17.86 -1.77
N GLN A 87 6.32 18.01 -1.05
CA GLN A 87 6.62 19.18 -0.22
C GLN A 87 6.61 20.52 -1.00
N SER A 88 7.02 20.54 -2.26
CA SER A 88 7.04 21.77 -3.08
C SER A 88 5.66 22.21 -3.56
N GLU A 89 4.68 21.32 -3.55
CA GLU A 89 3.35 21.52 -4.14
C GLU A 89 2.23 21.49 -3.10
N ALA A 90 2.52 20.95 -1.92
CA ALA A 90 1.61 20.79 -0.80
C ALA A 90 1.69 21.97 0.17
N SER A 91 0.54 22.50 0.58
CA SER A 91 0.46 23.46 1.68
C SER A 91 0.61 22.80 3.04
N THR A 92 0.11 21.57 3.18
CA THR A 92 0.17 20.77 4.42
C THR A 92 0.39 19.29 4.11
N LEU A 93 1.03 18.54 4.99
CA LEU A 93 1.24 17.10 4.85
C LEU A 93 0.90 16.39 6.17
N ASP A 94 -0.24 15.72 6.19
CA ASP A 94 -0.73 14.94 7.33
C ASP A 94 -0.52 13.45 7.08
N VAL A 95 0.40 12.85 7.83
CA VAL A 95 0.62 11.40 7.83
C VAL A 95 -0.23 10.78 8.93
N LEU A 96 -1.20 9.94 8.55
CA LEU A 96 -2.06 9.26 9.51
C LEU A 96 -1.35 8.05 10.16
N PRO A 97 -1.81 7.61 11.36
CA PRO A 97 -1.30 6.41 12.00
C PRO A 97 -1.35 5.17 11.10
N PRO A 98 -0.42 4.22 11.27
CA PRO A 98 -0.40 2.99 10.49
C PRO A 98 -1.66 2.15 10.71
N GLN A 99 -2.06 1.44 9.67
CA GLN A 99 -3.20 0.52 9.67
C GLN A 99 -2.84 -0.76 8.90
N VAL A 100 -3.45 -1.88 9.28
CA VAL A 100 -3.31 -3.13 8.51
C VAL A 100 -4.41 -3.21 7.45
N VAL A 101 -4.01 -3.48 6.21
CA VAL A 101 -4.91 -3.81 5.10
C VAL A 101 -4.82 -5.31 4.86
N ARG A 102 -5.84 -6.05 5.31
CA ARG A 102 -5.96 -7.49 5.06
C ARG A 102 -6.49 -7.75 3.65
N LEU A 103 -5.69 -8.45 2.84
CA LEU A 103 -6.05 -8.93 1.50
C LEU A 103 -6.17 -10.45 1.52
N ARG A 104 -6.56 -11.04 0.38
CA ARG A 104 -6.81 -12.48 0.27
C ARG A 104 -5.63 -13.34 0.76
N LYS A 105 -4.40 -13.04 0.31
CA LYS A 105 -3.21 -13.87 0.58
C LYS A 105 -2.22 -13.24 1.55
N VAL A 106 -2.25 -11.92 1.69
CA VAL A 106 -1.27 -11.14 2.45
C VAL A 106 -1.97 -10.02 3.21
N GLN A 107 -1.28 -9.44 4.16
CA GLN A 107 -1.69 -8.23 4.85
C GLN A 107 -0.58 -7.20 4.70
N HIS A 108 -0.95 -5.93 4.51
CA HIS A 108 -0.01 -4.83 4.34
C HIS A 108 -0.13 -3.80 5.44
N LEU A 109 1.00 -3.17 5.76
CA LEU A 109 1.01 -1.97 6.57
C LEU A 109 0.77 -0.76 5.66
N ARG A 110 -0.20 0.07 6.03
CA ARG A 110 -0.63 1.26 5.29
C ARG A 110 -0.55 2.50 6.17
N ARG A 111 0.04 3.57 5.65
CA ARG A 111 -0.13 4.93 6.18
C ARG A 111 -0.76 5.82 5.12
N CYS A 112 -1.88 6.44 5.46
CA CYS A 112 -2.50 7.42 4.58
C CYS A 112 -1.77 8.75 4.69
N ILE A 113 -1.51 9.40 3.57
CA ILE A 113 -0.87 10.72 3.51
C ILE A 113 -1.87 11.68 2.86
N TRP A 114 -2.21 12.71 3.61
CA TRP A 114 -3.27 13.64 3.32
C TRP A 114 -2.67 15.03 3.11
N THR A 115 -3.05 15.69 2.02
CA THR A 115 -2.50 16.99 1.69
C THR A 115 -3.50 17.85 0.94
N GLU A 116 -3.26 19.16 0.99
CA GLU A 116 -3.91 20.15 0.16
C GLU A 116 -2.87 20.78 -0.77
N LEU A 117 -3.17 20.77 -2.07
CA LEU A 117 -2.31 21.36 -3.09
C LEU A 117 -2.43 22.89 -3.06
N ALA A 118 -1.28 23.58 -3.14
CA ALA A 118 -1.24 25.04 -3.16
C ALA A 118 -1.91 25.64 -4.42
N ALA A 119 -1.93 24.89 -5.51
CA ALA A 119 -2.61 25.23 -6.76
C ALA A 119 -3.35 24.00 -7.32
N PRO A 120 -4.43 24.20 -8.11
CA PRO A 120 -5.15 23.10 -8.77
C PRO A 120 -4.41 22.58 -10.01
N ASP A 121 -3.10 22.35 -9.91
CA ASP A 121 -2.26 21.76 -10.96
C ASP A 121 -2.11 20.23 -10.75
N ASP A 122 -1.93 19.50 -11.83
CA ASP A 122 -1.77 18.05 -11.86
C ASP A 122 -0.29 17.61 -11.82
N LYS A 123 0.68 18.52 -11.94
CA LYS A 123 2.12 18.22 -11.73
C LYS A 123 2.43 17.40 -10.46
N PRO A 124 1.82 17.69 -9.28
CA PRO A 124 2.12 16.96 -8.05
C PRO A 124 1.75 15.48 -8.13
N LEU A 125 0.81 15.12 -9.01
CA LEU A 125 0.32 13.76 -9.21
C LEU A 125 1.38 12.85 -9.83
N SER A 126 2.21 13.41 -10.71
CA SER A 126 3.34 12.71 -11.31
C SER A 126 4.43 12.40 -10.29
N ALA A 127 4.67 13.34 -9.37
CA ALA A 127 5.63 13.21 -8.28
C ALA A 127 5.18 12.13 -7.27
N ALA A 128 3.91 12.15 -6.86
CA ALA A 128 3.32 11.10 -6.01
C ALA A 128 3.49 9.72 -6.65
N ALA A 129 3.07 9.55 -7.91
CA ALA A 129 3.15 8.28 -8.61
C ALA A 129 4.61 7.76 -8.77
N ALA A 130 5.59 8.66 -8.88
CA ALA A 130 6.99 8.28 -8.95
C ALA A 130 7.54 7.70 -7.64
N ALA A 131 7.02 8.12 -6.48
CA ALA A 131 7.46 7.67 -5.16
C ALA A 131 7.18 6.17 -4.91
N HIS A 132 6.03 5.69 -5.36
CA HIS A 132 5.58 4.31 -5.13
C HIS A 132 6.47 3.23 -5.78
N ARG A 133 7.32 3.58 -6.76
CA ARG A 133 8.09 2.60 -7.55
C ARG A 133 9.22 1.87 -6.79
N ARG A 134 9.55 2.25 -5.54
CA ARG A 134 10.71 1.70 -4.80
C ARG A 134 10.40 0.78 -3.61
N GLY A 135 9.15 0.67 -3.14
CA GLY A 135 8.81 0.02 -1.85
C GLY A 135 8.71 -1.52 -1.83
N GLY A 136 9.16 -2.24 -2.85
CA GLY A 136 8.71 -3.61 -3.13
C GLY A 136 9.57 -4.79 -2.67
N ARG A 137 10.20 -4.80 -1.48
CA ARG A 137 10.90 -6.00 -0.98
C ARG A 137 10.13 -6.68 0.16
N PRO A 138 9.67 -7.94 0.02
CA PRO A 138 8.91 -8.61 1.06
C PRO A 138 9.80 -9.00 2.25
N ALA A 139 9.27 -8.84 3.47
CA ALA A 139 9.83 -9.44 4.68
C ALA A 139 9.46 -10.93 4.72
N ALA A 140 10.47 -11.80 4.75
CA ALA A 140 10.24 -13.21 5.07
C ALA A 140 10.03 -13.34 6.59
N PRO A 141 8.98 -14.04 7.06
CA PRO A 141 8.92 -14.46 8.45
C PRO A 141 10.09 -15.42 8.71
N GLY A 142 10.89 -15.15 9.75
CA GLY A 142 12.02 -16.00 10.13
C GLY A 142 11.59 -17.44 10.32
N GLY A 143 12.29 -18.37 9.67
CA GLY A 143 12.06 -19.80 9.80
C GLY A 143 12.25 -20.23 11.25
N ALA A 144 11.24 -20.89 11.81
CA ALA A 144 11.39 -21.66 13.03
C ALA A 144 12.43 -22.76 12.78
N GLY A 145 13.46 -22.79 13.63
CA GLY A 145 14.54 -23.77 13.58
C GLY A 145 14.00 -25.20 13.59
N VAL A 146 14.52 -25.97 12.65
CA VAL A 146 14.38 -27.42 12.55
C VAL A 146 14.89 -28.11 13.82
N HIS A 147 14.15 -29.14 14.22
CA HIS A 147 14.51 -30.14 15.21
C HIS A 147 15.97 -30.61 15.08
N SER A 148 16.68 -30.66 16.21
CA SER A 148 17.69 -31.69 16.44
C SER A 148 17.41 -32.32 17.81
N ALA A 149 16.67 -33.42 17.79
CA ALA A 149 16.77 -34.42 18.83
C ALA A 149 17.95 -35.33 18.44
N SER A 150 18.98 -35.35 19.28
CA SER A 150 19.94 -36.43 19.42
C SER A 150 20.01 -36.78 20.89
#